data_AF-A0A435FM59-F1
#
_entry.id   AF-A0A435FM59-F1
#
_cell.length_a   1.000
_cell.length_b   1.000
_cell.length_c   1.000
_cell.angle_alpha   90.00
_cell.angle_beta   90.00
_cell.angle_gamma   90.00
#
_symmetry.space_group_name_H-M   'P 1'
#
loop_
_entity.id
_entity.type
_entity.pdbx_description
1 polymer ?
#
loop_
_entity_poly.entity_id
_entity_poly.type
_entity_poly.pdbx_seq_one_letter_code
_entity_poly.pdbx_strand_id
1 'polypeptide(L)'
;MSPRRTETGGRIDRLRTIRFTFDGAPYTGHAGDTLASALLANGVTLFGRSFKYHRPRGLLSAGVEEPNALVTVLRGEVREPNIPATMVEIYDGLVAVSQNRTPSLAWDIGAINQLGGKILSAGFYYKTFMGPVIGPLKGTRFWMFCEHFIRRAAGLGKAGTAHDPARYERMNAFCDVLVVGSGPAGLM
;
A
#
# COMPACT_ATOMS: atom_id res chain seq x y z
N MET A 1 -5.11 -13.43 19.23
CA MET A 1 -4.24 -12.25 19.06
C MET A 1 -5.09 -11.01 19.19
N SER A 2 -4.75 -10.10 20.11
CA SER A 2 -5.38 -8.78 20.18
C SER A 2 -4.76 -7.88 19.09
N PRO A 3 -5.54 -7.05 18.38
CA PRO A 3 -4.99 -6.04 17.47
C PRO A 3 -4.30 -4.90 18.23
N ARG A 4 -4.35 -4.88 19.56
CA ARG A 4 -3.77 -3.82 20.39
C ARG A 4 -2.40 -4.21 20.89
N ARG A 5 -1.53 -3.19 21.00
CA ARG A 5 -0.21 -3.31 21.62
C ARG A 5 -0.35 -3.85 23.03
N THR A 6 0.49 -4.82 23.38
CA THR A 6 0.61 -5.33 24.75
C THR A 6 1.30 -4.30 25.64
N GLU A 7 1.05 -4.35 26.96
CA GLU A 7 1.71 -3.46 27.91
C GLU A 7 3.22 -3.72 27.99
N THR A 8 3.60 -5.00 27.97
CA THR A 8 5.00 -5.44 28.04
C THR A 8 5.40 -6.29 26.82
N GLY A 9 6.71 -6.45 26.60
CA GLY A 9 7.28 -7.18 25.47
C GLY A 9 7.26 -6.41 24.15
N GLY A 10 7.46 -7.16 23.05
CA GLY A 10 7.73 -6.62 21.72
C GLY A 10 9.21 -6.28 21.50
N ARG A 11 9.60 -6.04 20.25
CA ARG A 11 10.95 -5.59 19.87
C ARG A 11 10.93 -4.08 19.63
N ILE A 12 10.54 -3.32 20.66
CA ILE A 12 10.38 -1.87 20.59
C ILE A 12 11.04 -1.20 21.80
N ASP A 13 11.52 0.03 21.61
CA ASP A 13 11.99 0.89 22.68
C ASP A 13 10.89 1.87 23.11
N ARG A 14 10.30 1.62 24.27
CA ARG A 14 9.21 2.42 24.83
C ARG A 14 9.67 3.74 25.47
N LEU A 15 10.97 3.90 25.70
CA LEU A 15 11.53 5.14 26.23
C LEU A 15 11.63 6.22 25.16
N ARG A 16 11.57 5.83 23.89
CA ARG A 16 11.63 6.73 22.74
C ARG A 16 10.29 6.83 22.02
N THR A 17 9.73 8.03 22.00
CA THR A 17 8.53 8.35 21.22
C THR A 17 8.93 8.85 19.84
N ILE A 18 8.37 8.22 18.80
CA ILE A 18 8.54 8.61 17.40
C ILE A 18 7.25 9.25 16.90
N ARG A 19 7.34 10.39 16.22
CA ARG A 19 6.20 11.13 15.64
C ARG A 19 6.16 10.97 14.13
N PHE A 20 5.01 10.58 13.60
CA PHE A 20 4.81 10.42 12.16
C PHE A 20 3.40 10.85 11.75
N THR A 21 3.19 11.01 10.45
CA THR A 21 1.91 11.41 9.87
C THR A 21 1.41 10.32 8.94
N PHE A 22 0.16 9.90 9.12
CA PHE A 22 -0.51 9.01 8.19
C PHE A 22 -1.82 9.64 7.73
N ASP A 23 -1.99 9.74 6.41
CA ASP A 23 -3.19 10.34 5.81
C ASP A 23 -3.51 11.77 6.28
N GLY A 24 -2.47 12.53 6.64
CA GLY A 24 -2.58 13.89 7.16
C GLY A 24 -2.89 13.98 8.65
N ALA A 25 -3.15 12.86 9.33
CA ALA A 25 -3.33 12.81 10.77
C ALA A 25 -2.01 12.47 11.49
N PRO A 26 -1.67 13.17 12.58
CA PRO A 26 -0.49 12.87 13.38
C PRO A 26 -0.70 11.63 14.24
N TYR A 27 0.32 10.80 14.35
CA TYR A 27 0.37 9.60 15.18
C TYR A 27 1.70 9.51 15.91
N THR A 28 1.73 8.65 16.94
CA THR A 28 2.94 8.34 17.69
C THR A 28 3.17 6.84 17.77
N GLY A 29 4.43 6.45 17.88
CA GLY A 29 4.85 5.07 18.10
C GLY A 29 6.20 5.02 18.82
N HIS A 30 6.84 3.88 18.77
CA HIS A 30 8.11 3.61 19.44
C HIS A 30 9.20 3.23 18.43
N ALA A 31 10.46 3.45 18.76
CA ALA A 31 11.55 2.96 17.92
C ALA A 31 11.47 1.42 17.82
N GLY A 32 11.69 0.87 16.62
CA GLY A 32 11.48 -0.53 16.28
C GLY A 32 10.05 -0.88 15.84
N ASP A 33 9.09 0.05 15.91
CA ASP A 33 7.79 -0.15 15.27
C ASP A 33 7.90 -0.07 13.74
N THR A 34 7.05 -0.85 13.09
CA THR A 34 6.70 -0.63 11.70
C THR A 34 5.50 0.32 11.63
N LEU A 35 5.27 0.93 10.48
CA LEU A 35 4.09 1.77 10.25
C LEU A 35 2.81 0.98 10.54
N ALA A 36 2.77 -0.29 10.16
CA ALA A 36 1.66 -1.19 10.46
C ALA A 36 1.45 -1.40 11.98
N SER A 37 2.50 -1.75 12.73
CA SER A 37 2.38 -2.00 14.17
C SER A 37 2.01 -0.73 14.94
N ALA A 38 2.57 0.42 14.54
CA ALA A 38 2.26 1.72 15.13
C ALA A 38 0.80 2.12 14.87
N LEU A 39 0.32 1.99 13.63
CA LEU A 39 -1.07 2.32 13.28
C LEU A 39 -2.08 1.41 14.00
N LEU A 40 -1.82 0.10 14.07
CA LEU A 40 -2.65 -0.82 14.86
C LEU A 40 -2.68 -0.45 16.35
N ALA A 41 -1.53 -0.07 16.92
CA ALA A 41 -1.45 0.38 18.31
C ALA A 41 -2.27 1.66 18.56
N ASN A 42 -2.44 2.50 17.55
CA ASN A 42 -3.31 3.69 17.58
C ASN A 42 -4.76 3.39 17.18
N GLY A 43 -5.14 2.12 17.06
CA GLY A 43 -6.52 1.69 16.75
C GLY A 43 -6.92 1.78 15.28
N VAL A 44 -5.98 2.04 14.37
CA VAL A 44 -6.24 2.08 12.93
C VAL A 44 -6.31 0.65 12.38
N THR A 45 -7.48 0.26 11.89
CA THR A 45 -7.72 -1.09 11.32
C THR A 45 -7.96 -1.06 9.81
N LEU A 46 -8.21 0.12 9.24
CA LEU A 46 -8.42 0.32 7.80
C LEU A 46 -7.13 0.91 7.19
N PHE A 47 -6.47 0.13 6.35
CA PHE A 47 -5.20 0.51 5.71
C PHE A 47 -5.37 0.82 4.22
N GLY A 48 -6.38 0.23 3.59
CA GLY A 48 -6.55 0.30 2.15
C GLY A 48 -7.95 -0.04 1.68
N ARG A 49 -8.13 0.04 0.36
CA ARG A 49 -9.34 -0.34 -0.37
C ARG A 49 -8.97 -1.34 -1.44
N SER A 50 -9.77 -2.39 -1.58
CA SER A 50 -9.48 -3.44 -2.56
C SER A 50 -9.44 -2.87 -3.97
N PHE A 51 -8.49 -3.35 -4.77
CA PHE A 51 -8.18 -2.86 -6.11
C PHE A 51 -9.39 -2.55 -6.98
N LYS A 52 -10.34 -3.49 -7.07
CA LYS A 52 -11.46 -3.42 -8.02
C LYS A 52 -12.77 -2.95 -7.39
N TYR A 53 -13.03 -3.43 -6.18
CA TYR A 53 -14.35 -3.31 -5.55
C TYR A 53 -14.35 -2.27 -4.44
N HIS A 54 -13.21 -1.68 -4.10
CA HIS A 54 -13.10 -0.70 -3.02
C HIS A 54 -13.63 -1.21 -1.67
N ARG A 55 -13.54 -2.52 -1.46
CA ARG A 55 -13.89 -3.15 -0.17
C ARG A 55 -12.87 -2.69 0.88
N PRO A 56 -13.29 -2.38 2.11
CA PRO A 56 -12.37 -2.09 3.21
C PRO A 56 -11.31 -3.20 3.34
N ARG A 57 -10.04 -2.81 3.47
CA ARG A 57 -8.92 -3.74 3.69
C ARG A 57 -8.11 -3.31 4.90
N GLY A 58 -7.95 -4.24 5.84
CA GLY A 58 -7.05 -4.12 6.97
C GLY A 58 -5.77 -4.91 6.77
N LEU A 59 -4.91 -4.85 7.78
CA LEU A 59 -3.69 -5.65 7.84
C LEU A 59 -4.02 -7.15 7.85
N LEU A 60 -3.26 -7.97 7.12
CA LEU A 60 -3.45 -9.42 7.09
C LEU A 60 -2.26 -10.18 7.70
N SER A 61 -1.07 -9.63 7.58
CA SER A 61 0.21 -10.29 7.87
C SER A 61 1.17 -9.35 8.60
N ALA A 62 2.44 -9.74 8.74
CA ALA A 62 3.43 -8.98 9.51
C ALA A 62 4.78 -8.82 8.80
N GLY A 63 4.91 -9.25 7.54
CA GLY A 63 6.16 -9.17 6.78
C GLY A 63 5.96 -8.72 5.34
N VAL A 64 6.87 -9.17 4.48
CA VAL A 64 6.90 -8.86 3.03
C VAL A 64 5.69 -9.42 2.27
N GLU A 65 5.02 -10.42 2.85
CA GLU A 65 3.87 -11.11 2.28
C GLU A 65 2.56 -10.31 2.35
N GLU A 66 2.58 -9.11 2.92
CA GLU A 66 1.39 -8.28 3.15
C GLU A 66 0.72 -7.81 1.85
N PRO A 67 -0.52 -8.27 1.56
CA PRO A 67 -1.17 -7.97 0.30
C PRO A 67 -2.09 -6.74 0.34
N ASN A 68 -2.49 -6.27 1.53
CA ASN A 68 -3.54 -5.27 1.70
C ASN A 68 -2.98 -3.89 2.07
N ALA A 69 -2.12 -3.84 3.09
CA ALA A 69 -1.67 -2.61 3.72
C ALA A 69 -0.50 -1.96 2.96
N LEU A 70 -0.72 -1.63 1.69
CA LEU A 70 0.24 -0.92 0.85
C LEU A 70 0.06 0.60 0.98
N VAL A 71 1.15 1.31 1.21
CA VAL A 71 1.18 2.76 1.41
C VAL A 71 2.10 3.45 0.41
N THR A 72 1.93 4.77 0.26
CA THR A 72 2.91 5.64 -0.38
C THR A 72 3.67 6.42 0.69
N VAL A 73 4.99 6.30 0.72
CA VAL A 73 5.86 7.12 1.58
C VAL A 73 6.22 8.41 0.84
N LEU A 74 6.17 9.54 1.54
CA LEU A 74 6.45 10.87 1.00
C LEU A 74 7.72 11.43 1.62
N ARG A 75 8.64 11.91 0.77
CA ARG A 75 9.87 12.61 1.19
C ARG A 75 10.05 13.86 0.34
N GLY A 76 9.58 15.01 0.85
CA GLY A 76 9.47 16.22 0.05
C GLY A 76 8.55 16.00 -1.15
N GLU A 77 9.06 16.21 -2.36
CA GLU A 77 8.34 15.96 -3.62
C GLU A 77 8.40 14.50 -4.09
N VAL A 78 9.29 13.69 -3.49
CA VAL A 78 9.48 12.28 -3.86
C VAL A 78 8.34 11.42 -3.29
N ARG A 79 7.84 10.52 -4.13
CA ARG A 79 6.76 9.59 -3.79
C ARG A 79 7.19 8.16 -4.08
N GLU A 80 7.19 7.33 -3.06
CA GLU A 80 7.46 5.90 -3.18
C GLU A 80 6.18 5.10 -2.90
N PRO A 81 5.43 4.69 -3.95
CA PRO A 81 4.18 3.97 -3.81
C PRO A 81 4.39 2.47 -3.57
N ASN A 82 3.31 1.81 -3.13
CA ASN A 82 3.18 0.36 -3.01
C ASN A 82 4.15 -0.31 -2.03
N ILE A 83 4.60 0.41 -1.01
CA ILE A 83 5.43 -0.16 0.05
C ILE A 83 4.51 -0.84 1.09
N PRO A 84 4.74 -2.10 1.46
CA PRO A 84 4.02 -2.72 2.56
C PRO A 84 4.27 -1.97 3.88
N ALA A 85 3.22 -1.55 4.58
CA ALA A 85 3.33 -0.84 5.86
C ALA A 85 4.01 -1.69 6.95
N THR A 86 4.02 -3.02 6.78
CA THR A 86 4.75 -4.00 7.60
C THR A 86 6.26 -3.91 7.45
N MET A 87 6.76 -3.32 6.36
CA MET A 87 8.19 -3.22 6.03
C MET A 87 8.73 -1.79 6.17
N VAL A 88 7.88 -0.83 6.53
CA VAL A 88 8.28 0.57 6.77
C VAL A 88 8.54 0.75 8.26
N GLU A 89 9.80 0.91 8.67
CA GLU A 89 10.12 1.33 10.03
C GLU A 89 9.71 2.80 10.23
N ILE A 90 9.08 3.13 11.36
CA ILE A 90 8.72 4.52 11.66
C ILE A 90 9.96 5.32 12.08
N TYR A 91 10.02 6.57 11.62
CA TYR A 91 11.03 7.54 12.04
C TYR A 91 10.37 8.92 12.21
N ASP A 92 11.04 9.80 12.96
CA ASP A 92 10.50 11.14 13.22
C ASP A 92 10.34 11.92 11.91
N GLY A 93 9.12 12.41 11.68
CA GLY A 93 8.76 13.13 10.46
C GLY A 93 8.43 12.23 9.27
N LEU A 94 8.31 10.91 9.45
CA LEU A 94 7.75 10.03 8.42
C LEU A 94 6.36 10.53 8.01
N VAL A 95 6.14 10.67 6.70
CA VAL A 95 4.83 10.97 6.13
C VAL A 95 4.43 9.86 5.18
N ALA A 96 3.32 9.19 5.47
CA ALA A 96 2.76 8.13 4.64
C ALA A 96 1.29 8.40 4.31
N VAL A 97 0.85 7.94 3.14
CA VAL A 97 -0.54 8.04 2.72
C VAL A 97 -1.02 6.70 2.19
N SER A 98 -2.28 6.38 2.45
CA SER A 98 -2.95 5.21 1.91
C SER A 98 -3.32 5.39 0.44
N GLN A 99 -3.55 4.25 -0.21
CA GLN A 99 -3.66 4.17 -1.66
C GLN A 99 -5.08 3.76 -2.10
N ASN A 100 -5.37 3.97 -3.40
CA ASN A 100 -6.61 3.53 -4.04
C ASN A 100 -7.92 4.01 -3.37
N ARG A 101 -8.01 5.30 -3.05
CA ARG A 101 -9.16 5.89 -2.31
C ARG A 101 -9.54 7.27 -2.84
N THR A 102 -10.81 7.68 -2.71
CA THR A 102 -11.26 9.05 -3.00
C THR A 102 -12.56 9.41 -2.26
N PRO A 103 -12.62 10.52 -1.49
CA PRO A 103 -11.52 11.40 -1.10
C PRO A 103 -10.61 10.83 0.01
N SER A 104 -11.12 9.91 0.85
CA SER A 104 -10.36 9.37 2.00
C SER A 104 -10.62 7.86 2.18
N LEU A 105 -9.90 7.20 3.08
CA LEU A 105 -10.14 5.77 3.34
C LEU A 105 -11.51 5.53 3.95
N ALA A 106 -11.93 6.36 4.89
CA ALA A 106 -13.22 6.23 5.57
C ALA A 106 -14.38 6.53 4.61
N TRP A 107 -14.23 7.57 3.79
CA TRP A 107 -15.23 8.03 2.83
C TRP A 107 -14.70 7.82 1.41
N ASP A 108 -14.92 6.62 0.87
CA ASP A 108 -14.47 6.25 -0.47
C ASP A 108 -15.66 6.08 -1.42
N ILE A 109 -15.77 6.98 -2.40
CA ILE A 109 -16.86 6.99 -3.40
C ILE A 109 -16.81 5.71 -4.26
N GLY A 110 -15.61 5.17 -4.50
CA GLY A 110 -15.41 3.92 -5.24
C GLY A 110 -16.11 2.72 -4.61
N ALA A 111 -16.49 2.80 -3.31
CA ALA A 111 -17.25 1.77 -2.63
C ALA A 111 -18.61 1.47 -3.29
N ILE A 112 -19.17 2.38 -4.09
CA ILE A 112 -20.39 2.17 -4.90
C ILE A 112 -20.22 0.97 -5.86
N ASN A 113 -18.99 0.69 -6.33
CA ASN A 113 -18.69 -0.44 -7.21
C ASN A 113 -19.08 -1.80 -6.60
N GLN A 114 -19.25 -1.87 -5.29
CA GLN A 114 -19.72 -3.08 -4.61
C GLN A 114 -21.15 -3.46 -5.02
N LEU A 115 -22.02 -2.49 -5.31
CA LEU A 115 -23.39 -2.73 -5.76
C LEU A 115 -23.44 -3.41 -7.14
N GLY A 116 -22.46 -3.10 -8.00
CA GLY A 116 -22.29 -3.70 -9.33
C GLY A 116 -21.30 -4.87 -9.38
N GLY A 117 -20.84 -5.40 -8.23
CA GLY A 117 -19.70 -6.31 -8.15
C GLY A 117 -19.82 -7.60 -8.98
N LYS A 118 -21.05 -8.11 -9.18
CA LYS A 118 -21.33 -9.28 -10.02
C LYS A 118 -21.14 -9.01 -11.52
N ILE A 119 -21.40 -7.78 -11.97
CA ILE A 119 -21.23 -7.34 -13.36
C ILE A 119 -19.74 -7.08 -13.64
N LEU A 120 -19.05 -6.51 -12.65
CA LEU A 120 -17.61 -6.29 -12.68
C LEU A 120 -16.85 -7.58 -12.35
N SER A 121 -17.00 -8.64 -13.15
CA SER A 121 -16.22 -9.89 -13.06
C SER A 121 -14.84 -9.73 -13.73
N ALA A 122 -13.91 -10.66 -13.49
CA ALA A 122 -12.58 -10.61 -14.12
C ALA A 122 -12.73 -10.63 -15.66
N GLY A 123 -12.01 -9.76 -16.36
CA GLY A 123 -12.12 -9.63 -17.83
C GLY A 123 -13.36 -8.88 -18.34
N PHE A 124 -14.25 -8.39 -17.46
CA PHE A 124 -15.45 -7.62 -17.86
C PHE A 124 -15.12 -6.49 -18.84
N TYR A 125 -14.09 -5.69 -18.53
CA TYR A 125 -13.75 -4.53 -19.35
C TYR A 125 -13.25 -4.92 -20.76
N TYR A 126 -12.53 -6.03 -20.89
CA TYR A 126 -12.13 -6.55 -22.20
C TYR A 126 -13.36 -7.03 -23.01
N LYS A 127 -14.32 -7.68 -22.36
CA LYS A 127 -15.52 -8.19 -23.04
C LYS A 127 -16.54 -7.10 -23.40
N THR A 128 -16.61 -6.03 -22.60
CA THR A 128 -17.64 -4.98 -22.74
C THR A 128 -17.15 -3.77 -23.54
N PHE A 129 -15.86 -3.42 -23.46
CA PHE A 129 -15.35 -2.17 -24.03
C PHE A 129 -14.39 -2.35 -25.21
N MET A 130 -13.83 -3.55 -25.47
CA MET A 130 -13.09 -3.81 -26.71
C MET A 130 -14.05 -3.98 -27.90
N GLY A 131 -14.58 -2.87 -28.39
CA GLY A 131 -15.32 -2.77 -29.65
C GLY A 131 -16.69 -3.48 -29.64
N PRO A 132 -17.81 -2.78 -29.35
CA PRO A 132 -19.12 -3.35 -29.60
C PRO A 132 -19.26 -3.72 -31.09
N VAL A 133 -19.68 -4.96 -31.37
CA VAL A 133 -19.83 -5.51 -32.74
C VAL A 133 -20.98 -4.83 -33.50
N ILE A 134 -21.85 -4.09 -32.81
CA ILE A 134 -23.07 -3.48 -33.34
C ILE A 134 -23.24 -2.06 -32.77
N GLY A 135 -23.58 -1.09 -33.63
CA GLY A 135 -23.90 0.30 -33.26
C GLY A 135 -22.82 1.35 -33.63
N PRO A 136 -23.09 2.65 -33.36
CA PRO A 136 -22.21 3.78 -33.74
C PRO A 136 -20.86 3.84 -32.99
N LEU A 137 -20.64 2.93 -32.03
CA LEU A 137 -19.43 2.81 -31.21
C LEU A 137 -18.43 1.75 -31.74
N LYS A 138 -18.57 1.32 -33.00
CA LYS A 138 -17.63 0.40 -33.66
C LYS A 138 -16.21 0.99 -33.68
N GLY A 139 -15.25 0.28 -33.09
CA GLY A 139 -13.81 0.55 -33.22
C GLY A 139 -13.07 0.85 -31.91
N THR A 140 -11.75 1.05 -32.03
CA THR A 140 -10.82 1.29 -30.91
C THR A 140 -10.99 2.63 -30.21
N ARG A 141 -11.72 3.59 -30.79
CA ARG A 141 -11.92 4.93 -30.18
C ARG A 141 -12.71 4.89 -28.89
N PHE A 142 -13.75 4.05 -28.82
CA PHE A 142 -14.52 3.85 -27.59
C PHE A 142 -13.67 3.18 -26.51
N TRP A 143 -12.88 2.17 -26.90
CA TRP A 143 -11.89 1.57 -26.01
C TRP A 143 -10.88 2.61 -25.49
N MET A 144 -10.28 3.44 -26.34
CA MET A 144 -9.31 4.45 -25.91
C MET A 144 -9.89 5.47 -24.92
N PHE A 145 -11.16 5.85 -25.09
CA PHE A 145 -11.87 6.69 -24.13
C PHE A 145 -12.07 5.97 -22.79
N CYS A 146 -12.62 4.75 -22.81
CA CYS A 146 -12.82 3.95 -21.59
C CYS A 146 -11.51 3.60 -20.89
N GLU A 147 -10.46 3.29 -21.65
CA GLU A 147 -9.13 2.92 -21.18
C GLU A 147 -8.52 4.01 -20.30
N HIS A 148 -8.72 5.29 -20.63
CA HIS A 148 -8.26 6.39 -19.80
C HIS A 148 -8.81 6.31 -18.37
N PHE A 149 -10.12 6.06 -18.23
CA PHE A 149 -10.77 5.91 -16.92
C PHE A 149 -10.39 4.59 -16.25
N ILE A 150 -10.35 3.50 -17.01
CA ILE A 150 -10.04 2.16 -16.50
C ILE A 150 -8.61 2.13 -15.95
N ARG A 151 -7.62 2.70 -16.65
CA ARG A 151 -6.22 2.77 -16.18
C ARG A 151 -6.10 3.54 -14.87
N ARG A 152 -6.87 4.63 -14.72
CA ARG A 152 -6.90 5.42 -13.48
C ARG A 152 -7.55 4.67 -12.32
N ALA A 153 -8.53 3.82 -12.59
CA ALA A 153 -9.21 2.98 -11.59
C ALA A 153 -8.46 1.67 -11.29
N ALA A 154 -7.59 1.22 -12.19
CA ALA A 154 -6.83 -0.03 -12.10
C ALA A 154 -5.39 0.17 -11.57
N GLY A 155 -5.12 1.25 -10.85
CA GLY A 155 -3.83 1.48 -10.18
C GLY A 155 -4.01 1.57 -8.67
N LEU A 156 -3.01 1.14 -7.88
CA LEU A 156 -3.01 1.32 -6.43
C LEU A 156 -2.34 2.65 -6.05
N GLY A 157 -1.01 2.64 -5.92
CA GLY A 157 -0.21 3.82 -5.65
C GLY A 157 0.10 4.64 -6.91
N LYS A 158 0.35 5.93 -6.71
CA LYS A 158 0.75 6.86 -7.77
C LYS A 158 2.22 7.21 -7.62
N ALA A 159 3.02 6.91 -8.64
CA ALA A 159 4.40 7.37 -8.71
C ALA A 159 4.45 8.90 -8.84
N GLY A 160 5.49 9.49 -8.25
CA GLY A 160 5.79 10.91 -8.45
C GLY A 160 6.47 11.16 -9.80
N THR A 161 6.52 12.43 -10.20
CA THR A 161 7.29 12.90 -11.36
C THR A 161 8.56 13.65 -10.98
N ALA A 162 8.77 13.88 -9.67
CA ALA A 162 9.97 14.50 -9.16
C ALA A 162 11.19 13.59 -9.40
N HIS A 163 12.34 14.20 -9.65
CA HIS A 163 13.60 13.49 -9.77
C HIS A 163 13.96 12.82 -8.44
N ASP A 164 14.44 11.58 -8.48
CA ASP A 164 14.91 10.86 -7.30
C ASP A 164 16.32 11.36 -6.91
N PRO A 165 16.50 12.05 -5.77
CA PRO A 165 17.81 12.56 -5.34
C PRO A 165 18.71 11.48 -4.73
N ALA A 166 18.23 10.24 -4.55
CA ALA A 166 19.00 9.19 -3.91
C ALA A 166 20.20 8.75 -4.76
N ARG A 167 21.28 8.37 -4.08
CA ARG A 167 22.46 7.78 -4.69
C ARG A 167 22.41 6.27 -4.47
N TYR A 168 22.51 5.52 -5.56
CA TYR A 168 22.53 4.07 -5.55
C TYR A 168 23.93 3.59 -5.94
N GLU A 169 24.48 2.67 -5.15
CA GLU A 169 25.80 2.09 -5.39
C GLU A 169 25.71 0.57 -5.50
N ARG A 170 26.70 -0.04 -6.18
CA ARG A 170 26.81 -1.49 -6.32
C ARG A 170 28.17 -1.94 -5.78
N MET A 171 28.17 -2.98 -4.97
CA MET A 171 29.37 -3.66 -4.50
C MET A 171 29.40 -5.08 -5.06
N ASN A 172 30.60 -5.61 -5.34
CA ASN A 172 30.83 -7.01 -5.66
C ASN A 172 31.86 -7.55 -4.67
N ALA A 173 31.65 -8.74 -4.13
CA ALA A 173 32.52 -9.37 -3.14
C ALA A 173 32.53 -10.90 -3.33
N PHE A 174 33.50 -11.56 -2.69
CA PHE A 174 33.62 -13.02 -2.65
C PHE A 174 33.49 -13.51 -1.21
N CYS A 175 32.97 -14.72 -1.04
CA CYS A 175 32.88 -15.43 0.23
C CYS A 175 32.99 -16.93 -0.02
N ASP A 176 33.50 -17.68 0.95
CA ASP A 176 33.50 -19.14 0.86
C ASP A 176 32.08 -19.70 1.02
N VAL A 177 31.29 -19.11 1.92
CA VAL A 177 29.90 -19.50 2.19
C VAL A 177 29.04 -18.25 2.39
N LEU A 178 27.89 -18.21 1.71
CA LEU A 178 26.85 -17.20 1.88
C LEU A 178 25.61 -17.84 2.52
N VAL A 179 25.22 -17.37 3.70
CA VAL A 179 23.98 -17.79 4.37
C VAL A 179 22.90 -16.72 4.14
N VAL A 180 21.77 -17.13 3.55
CA VAL A 180 20.63 -16.24 3.28
C VAL A 180 19.49 -16.56 4.24
N GLY A 181 19.26 -15.65 5.19
CA GLY A 181 18.22 -15.77 6.22
C GLY A 181 18.80 -16.02 7.61
N SER A 182 18.40 -15.18 8.57
CA SER A 182 18.92 -15.18 9.95
C SER A 182 17.95 -15.84 10.95
N GLY A 183 17.15 -16.80 10.49
CA GLY A 183 16.32 -17.64 11.36
C GLY A 183 17.16 -18.74 12.05
N PRO A 184 16.54 -19.58 12.90
CA PRO A 184 17.27 -20.65 13.61
C PRO A 184 18.10 -21.56 12.69
N ALA A 185 17.59 -21.88 11.51
CA ALA A 185 18.29 -22.73 10.53
C ALA A 185 19.50 -22.07 9.86
N GLY A 186 19.58 -20.73 9.84
CA GLY A 186 20.74 -20.01 9.31
C GLY A 186 21.75 -19.59 10.39
N LEU A 187 21.34 -19.61 11.66
CA LEU A 187 22.20 -19.27 12.81
C LEU A 187 22.93 -20.48 13.40
N MET A 188 22.39 -21.69 13.19
CA MET A 188 22.99 -22.96 13.60
C MET A 188 23.78 -23.57 12.45
#